data_AF-H2J7G8-F1
#
_entry.id   AF-H2J7G8-F1
#
_cell.length_a   1.000
_cell.length_b   1.000
_cell.length_c   1.000
_cell.angle_alpha   90.00
_cell.angle_beta   90.00
_cell.angle_gamma   90.00
#
_symmetry.space_group_name_H-M   'P 1'
#
loop_
_entity.id
_entity.type
_entity.pdbx_description
1 polymer ?
#
loop_
_entity_poly.entity_id
_entity_poly.type
_entity_poly.pdbx_seq_one_letter_code
_entity_poly.pdbx_strand_id
1 'polypeptide(L)'
;MKKIIFVIIVLSIISIISEYLYTTIPLYTKDFIDFLTSGIINYKVLLNMTLIIIISFLLKTMVKIFLEYYKKKASYLITIKGLSNILKFDYLEFKEYDEIYYSESLLRLPEKIMEAVSSSGMENFTIIFKMIFLIIFIFNLDIKSGIATIIYTILSFVSIWISNKYFYENYDKQIEINLNNISDAMDQLEGLKEIHLFNTVNSEISRFENNINKYRDFSIKINILDWLLSFTINDFFQYSIYAYLIYRGLLLKDVGSLIALYMYVKDVANIMNNSIFGIWNSLREALISWNRLKKYII
;
A
#
# COMPACT_ATOMS: atom_id res chain seq x y z
N MET A 1 -24.47 -5.21 -7.55
CA MET A 1 -23.12 -5.73 -7.22
C MET A 1 -22.58 -6.74 -8.24
N LYS A 2 -23.30 -7.82 -8.60
CA LYS A 2 -22.80 -8.85 -9.55
C LYS A 2 -22.24 -8.30 -10.88
N LYS A 3 -22.97 -7.40 -11.55
CA LYS A 3 -22.51 -6.74 -12.79
C LYS A 3 -21.26 -5.87 -12.59
N ILE A 4 -21.14 -5.21 -11.43
CA ILE A 4 -19.95 -4.39 -11.10
C ILE A 4 -18.76 -5.32 -10.97
N ILE A 5 -18.85 -6.35 -10.12
CA ILE A 5 -17.81 -7.36 -9.90
C ILE A 5 -17.33 -7.98 -11.22
N PHE A 6 -18.26 -8.37 -12.09
CA PHE A 6 -17.94 -8.91 -13.41
C PHE A 6 -17.10 -7.95 -14.26
N VAL A 7 -17.49 -6.67 -14.36
CA VAL A 7 -16.73 -5.66 -15.10
C VAL A 7 -15.33 -5.48 -14.50
N ILE A 8 -15.21 -5.48 -13.18
CA ILE A 8 -13.89 -5.30 -12.57
C ILE A 8 -12.98 -6.52 -12.82
N ILE A 9 -13.52 -7.74 -12.85
CA ILE A 9 -12.76 -8.95 -13.23
C ILE A 9 -12.24 -8.84 -14.66
N VAL A 10 -13.09 -8.45 -15.62
CA VAL A 10 -12.70 -8.27 -17.03
C VAL A 10 -11.60 -7.21 -17.16
N LEU A 11 -11.76 -6.07 -16.50
CA LEU A 11 -10.74 -5.01 -16.48
C LEU A 11 -9.43 -5.46 -15.84
N SER A 12 -9.49 -6.34 -14.84
CA SER A 12 -8.29 -6.91 -14.20
C SER A 12 -7.53 -7.80 -15.18
N ILE A 13 -8.20 -8.61 -16.00
CA ILE A 13 -7.56 -9.43 -17.04
C ILE A 13 -6.89 -8.53 -18.09
N ILE A 14 -7.57 -7.49 -18.56
CA ILE A 14 -6.99 -6.52 -19.50
C ILE A 14 -5.78 -5.81 -18.87
N SER A 15 -5.85 -5.51 -17.58
CA SER A 15 -4.73 -4.92 -16.84
C SER A 15 -3.52 -5.84 -16.77
N ILE A 16 -3.70 -7.15 -16.62
CA ILE A 16 -2.58 -8.13 -16.64
C ILE A 16 -1.90 -8.11 -18.01
N ILE A 17 -2.67 -8.08 -19.10
CA ILE A 17 -2.13 -8.01 -20.46
C ILE A 17 -1.36 -6.69 -20.66
N SER A 18 -1.90 -5.58 -20.17
CA SER A 18 -1.23 -4.27 -20.22
C SER A 18 0.10 -4.27 -19.45
N GLU A 19 0.14 -4.87 -18.26
CA GLU A 19 1.38 -4.98 -17.49
C GLU A 19 2.40 -5.92 -18.16
N TYR A 20 1.96 -7.00 -18.81
CA TYR A 20 2.86 -7.81 -19.64
C TYR A 20 3.50 -6.98 -20.75
N LEU A 21 2.71 -6.24 -21.53
CA LEU A 21 3.22 -5.37 -22.61
C LEU A 21 4.17 -4.30 -22.07
N TYR A 22 3.82 -3.66 -20.95
CA TYR A 22 4.69 -2.68 -20.29
C TYR A 22 6.02 -3.31 -19.86
N THR A 23 5.99 -4.53 -19.35
CA THR A 23 7.19 -5.28 -18.93
C THR A 23 8.07 -5.68 -20.11
N THR A 24 7.57 -5.68 -21.35
CA THR A 24 8.44 -5.90 -22.52
C THR A 24 9.29 -4.68 -22.90
N ILE A 25 8.96 -3.48 -22.43
CA ILE A 25 9.63 -2.22 -22.82
C ILE A 25 11.15 -2.26 -22.55
N PRO A 26 11.66 -2.69 -21.39
CA PRO A 26 13.11 -2.72 -21.15
C PRO A 26 13.85 -3.69 -22.09
N LEU A 27 13.22 -4.79 -22.53
CA LEU A 27 13.82 -5.70 -23.50
C LEU A 27 13.95 -5.05 -24.88
N TYR A 28 12.92 -4.34 -25.36
CA TYR A 28 13.05 -3.54 -26.59
C TYR A 28 14.03 -2.39 -26.45
N THR A 29 14.19 -1.85 -25.23
CA THR A 29 15.18 -0.81 -24.94
C THR A 29 16.60 -1.35 -25.05
N LYS A 30 16.86 -2.57 -24.56
CA LYS A 30 18.10 -3.30 -24.82
C LYS A 30 18.38 -3.38 -26.31
N ASP A 31 17.44 -3.95 -27.07
CA ASP A 31 17.64 -4.15 -28.52
C ASP A 31 17.93 -2.81 -29.21
N PHE A 32 17.21 -1.75 -28.86
CA PHE A 32 17.44 -0.41 -29.39
C PHE A 32 18.86 0.12 -29.10
N ILE A 33 19.37 -0.06 -27.88
CA ILE A 33 20.73 0.35 -27.50
C ILE A 33 21.78 -0.48 -28.25
N ASP A 34 21.54 -1.78 -28.41
CA ASP A 34 22.42 -2.68 -29.17
C ASP A 34 22.43 -2.29 -30.67
N PHE A 35 21.31 -1.80 -31.20
CA PHE A 35 21.25 -1.22 -32.55
C PHE A 35 21.99 0.11 -32.68
N LEU A 36 21.88 1.00 -31.69
CA LEU A 36 22.63 2.26 -31.68
C LEU A 36 24.15 2.03 -31.62
N THR A 37 24.59 1.03 -30.86
CA THR A 37 26.01 0.70 -30.72
C THR A 37 26.58 -0.03 -31.95
N SER A 38 25.75 -0.76 -32.70
CA SER A 38 26.15 -1.41 -33.96
C SER A 38 26.07 -0.53 -35.20
N GLY A 39 25.43 0.65 -35.11
CA GLY A 39 25.41 1.67 -36.17
C GLY A 39 24.44 1.41 -37.33
N ILE A 40 23.60 0.36 -37.26
CA ILE A 40 22.60 0.04 -38.30
C ILE A 40 21.20 0.28 -37.74
N ILE A 41 20.50 1.29 -38.28
CA ILE A 41 19.14 1.64 -37.83
C ILE A 41 18.11 0.67 -38.44
N ASN A 42 17.53 -0.19 -37.59
CA ASN A 42 16.40 -1.03 -37.98
C ASN A 42 15.06 -0.35 -37.66
N TYR A 43 14.50 0.35 -38.64
CA TYR A 43 13.22 1.07 -38.52
C TYR A 43 12.05 0.19 -38.08
N LYS A 44 12.08 -1.12 -38.35
CA LYS A 44 11.03 -2.07 -37.96
C LYS A 44 10.97 -2.25 -36.43
N VAL A 45 12.13 -2.34 -35.77
CA VAL A 45 12.19 -2.49 -34.31
C VAL A 45 11.73 -1.20 -33.63
N LEU A 46 12.17 -0.05 -34.15
CA LEU A 46 11.78 1.26 -33.62
C LEU A 46 10.27 1.51 -33.74
N LEU A 47 9.67 1.13 -34.87
CA LEU A 47 8.21 1.18 -35.06
C LEU A 47 7.50 0.27 -34.05
N ASN A 48 7.95 -0.97 -33.90
CA ASN A 48 7.35 -1.93 -32.95
C ASN A 48 7.41 -1.42 -31.50
N MET A 49 8.56 -0.91 -31.07
CA MET A 49 8.74 -0.34 -29.73
C MET A 49 7.78 0.84 -29.51
N THR A 50 7.70 1.75 -30.49
CA THR A 50 6.82 2.93 -30.40
C THR A 50 5.35 2.52 -30.31
N LEU A 51 4.92 1.56 -31.14
CA LEU A 51 3.56 1.04 -31.10
C LEU A 51 3.24 0.37 -29.77
N ILE A 52 4.15 -0.45 -29.23
CA ILE A 52 3.97 -1.12 -27.93
C ILE A 52 3.84 -0.08 -26.81
N ILE A 53 4.67 0.96 -26.80
CA ILE A 53 4.59 2.03 -25.79
C ILE A 53 3.24 2.76 -25.87
N ILE A 54 2.79 3.15 -27.07
CA ILE A 54 1.52 3.86 -27.26
C ILE A 54 0.34 2.97 -26.85
N ILE A 55 0.29 1.72 -27.31
CA ILE A 55 -0.79 0.77 -26.99
C ILE A 55 -0.82 0.50 -25.48
N SER A 56 0.34 0.26 -24.86
CA SER A 56 0.43 0.04 -23.41
C SER A 56 -0.05 1.26 -22.63
N PHE A 57 0.34 2.46 -23.05
CA PHE A 57 -0.07 3.71 -22.40
C PHE A 57 -1.59 3.94 -22.49
N LEU A 58 -2.18 3.74 -23.67
CA LEU A 58 -3.62 3.89 -23.88
C LEU A 58 -4.42 2.86 -23.09
N LEU A 59 -4.02 1.58 -23.16
CA LEU A 59 -4.67 0.50 -22.40
C LEU A 59 -4.59 0.75 -20.90
N LYS A 60 -3.42 1.11 -20.38
CA LYS A 60 -3.22 1.41 -18.95
C LYS A 60 -4.09 2.57 -18.49
N THR A 61 -4.17 3.63 -19.28
CA THR A 61 -4.97 4.82 -18.96
C THR A 61 -6.47 4.49 -18.94
N MET A 62 -6.97 3.78 -19.96
CA MET A 62 -8.37 3.35 -20.01
C MET A 62 -8.73 2.45 -18.82
N VAL A 63 -7.93 1.41 -18.59
CA VAL A 63 -8.13 0.48 -17.46
C VAL A 63 -8.17 1.24 -16.14
N LYS A 64 -7.24 2.18 -15.90
CA LYS A 64 -7.20 2.99 -14.68
C LYS A 64 -8.49 3.77 -14.48
N ILE A 65 -8.95 4.51 -15.51
CA ILE A 65 -10.16 5.33 -15.43
C ILE A 65 -11.39 4.47 -15.11
N PHE A 66 -11.56 3.35 -15.83
CA PHE A 66 -12.71 2.47 -15.61
C PHE A 66 -12.66 1.76 -14.25
N LEU A 67 -11.50 1.23 -13.85
CA LEU A 67 -11.33 0.61 -12.53
C LEU A 67 -11.65 1.61 -11.42
N GLU A 68 -11.13 2.84 -11.51
CA GLU A 68 -11.38 3.88 -10.52
C GLU A 68 -12.87 4.24 -10.41
N TYR A 69 -13.57 4.38 -11.54
CA TYR A 69 -15.01 4.61 -11.57
C TYR A 69 -15.78 3.48 -10.88
N TYR A 70 -15.52 2.22 -11.23
CA TYR A 70 -16.24 1.08 -10.65
C TYR A 70 -15.86 0.84 -9.19
N LYS A 71 -14.62 1.11 -8.78
CA LYS A 71 -14.17 1.12 -7.39
C LYS A 71 -14.98 2.15 -6.59
N LYS A 72 -15.03 3.41 -7.02
CA LYS A 72 -15.81 4.48 -6.36
C LYS A 72 -17.30 4.15 -6.27
N LYS A 73 -17.86 3.58 -7.34
CA LYS A 73 -19.26 3.14 -7.36
C LYS A 73 -19.54 1.99 -6.38
N ALA A 74 -18.65 1.01 -6.29
CA ALA A 74 -18.78 -0.08 -5.31
C ALA A 74 -18.67 0.46 -3.87
N SER A 75 -17.71 1.35 -3.64
CA SER A 75 -17.51 2.07 -2.39
C SER A 75 -18.78 2.77 -1.91
N TYR A 76 -19.39 3.58 -2.77
CA TYR A 76 -20.63 4.30 -2.48
C TYR A 76 -21.77 3.37 -2.06
N LEU A 77 -21.95 2.25 -2.77
CA LEU A 77 -23.00 1.28 -2.45
C LEU A 77 -22.77 0.59 -1.10
N ILE A 78 -21.52 0.28 -0.76
CA ILE A 78 -21.15 -0.28 0.55
C ILE A 78 -21.42 0.73 1.66
N THR A 79 -21.05 1.99 1.44
CA THR A 79 -21.25 3.09 2.41
C THR A 79 -22.72 3.25 2.76
N ILE A 80 -23.58 3.36 1.73
CA ILE A 80 -25.02 3.52 1.94
C ILE A 80 -25.59 2.34 2.72
N LYS A 81 -25.17 1.12 2.36
CA LYS A 81 -25.65 -0.08 3.03
C LYS A 81 -25.20 -0.10 4.50
N GLY A 82 -23.94 0.25 4.77
CA GLY A 82 -23.38 0.36 6.11
C GLY A 82 -24.14 1.38 6.96
N LEU A 83 -24.30 2.60 6.46
CA LEU A 83 -25.09 3.66 7.12
C LEU A 83 -26.55 3.23 7.35
N SER A 84 -27.17 2.55 6.39
CA SER A 84 -28.56 2.10 6.55
C SER A 84 -28.72 1.02 7.61
N ASN A 85 -27.68 0.21 7.85
CA ASN A 85 -27.69 -0.81 8.89
C ASN A 85 -27.43 -0.18 10.27
N ILE A 86 -26.49 0.76 10.32
CA ILE A 86 -26.18 1.59 11.49
C ILE A 86 -27.42 2.34 11.99
N LEU A 87 -28.16 3.02 11.11
CA LEU A 87 -29.34 3.80 11.49
C LEU A 87 -30.52 2.94 11.96
N LYS A 88 -30.42 1.62 11.85
CA LYS A 88 -31.43 0.65 12.28
C LYS A 88 -31.05 -0.08 13.57
N PHE A 89 -29.86 0.18 14.12
CA PHE A 89 -29.42 -0.41 15.38
C PHE A 89 -30.17 0.21 16.56
N ASP A 90 -30.51 -0.61 17.56
CA ASP A 90 -31.29 -0.17 18.72
C ASP A 90 -30.41 0.61 19.70
N TYR A 91 -30.85 1.81 20.08
CA TYR A 91 -30.17 2.70 21.04
C TYR A 91 -29.89 2.01 22.39
N LEU A 92 -30.68 1.00 22.76
CA LEU A 92 -30.48 0.27 24.02
C LEU A 92 -29.18 -0.57 24.04
N GLU A 93 -28.67 -1.00 22.88
CA GLU A 93 -27.38 -1.68 22.77
C GLU A 93 -26.19 -0.69 22.79
N PHE A 94 -26.42 0.61 22.55
CA PHE A 94 -25.38 1.65 22.61
C PHE A 94 -24.94 1.95 24.04
N LYS A 95 -25.81 1.75 25.03
CA LYS A 95 -25.59 2.20 26.40
C LYS A 95 -24.48 1.42 27.14
N GLU A 96 -24.07 0.27 26.62
CA GLU A 96 -23.00 -0.55 27.20
C GLU A 96 -21.58 -0.11 26.81
N TYR A 97 -21.42 0.83 25.86
CA TYR A 97 -20.11 1.17 25.28
C TYR A 97 -19.93 2.69 25.12
N ASP A 98 -18.69 3.19 25.27
CA ASP A 98 -18.35 4.62 25.17
C ASP A 98 -18.83 5.25 23.85
N GLU A 99 -19.64 6.31 23.94
CA GLU A 99 -20.31 6.97 22.80
C GLU A 99 -19.32 7.54 21.77
N ILE A 100 -18.15 7.98 22.23
CA ILE A 100 -17.04 8.50 21.40
C ILE A 100 -16.37 7.34 20.63
N TYR A 101 -16.20 6.19 21.28
CA TYR A 101 -15.61 4.99 20.68
C TYR A 101 -16.51 4.43 19.57
N TYR A 102 -17.83 4.49 19.77
CA TYR A 102 -18.82 4.03 18.81
C TYR A 102 -18.95 5.00 17.61
N SER A 103 -19.06 6.31 17.85
CA SER A 103 -19.17 7.32 16.78
C SER A 103 -17.95 7.33 15.85
N GLU A 104 -16.73 7.18 16.39
CA GLU A 104 -15.53 7.07 15.57
C GLU A 104 -15.47 5.74 14.79
N SER A 105 -15.87 4.63 15.43
CA SER A 105 -15.96 3.31 14.79
C SER A 105 -17.08 3.22 13.75
N LEU A 106 -18.05 4.11 13.75
CA LEU A 106 -19.10 4.15 12.74
C LEU A 106 -18.79 5.06 11.55
N LEU A 107 -18.10 6.18 11.78
CA LEU A 107 -17.84 7.19 10.75
C LEU A 107 -16.52 6.96 10.00
N ARG A 108 -15.42 6.62 10.70
CA ARG A 108 -14.11 6.38 10.06
C ARG A 108 -13.96 5.01 9.45
N LEU A 109 -14.80 4.06 9.84
CA LEU A 109 -14.60 2.65 9.55
C LEU A 109 -15.11 2.22 8.16
N PRO A 110 -16.25 2.74 7.66
CA PRO A 110 -16.58 2.65 6.24
C PRO A 110 -15.47 3.29 5.39
N GLU A 111 -14.95 4.44 5.79
CA GLU A 111 -13.87 5.15 5.09
C GLU A 111 -12.58 4.30 5.02
N LYS A 112 -12.13 3.72 6.14
CA LYS A 112 -10.96 2.82 6.16
C LYS A 112 -11.16 1.50 5.41
N ILE A 113 -12.36 0.91 5.50
CA ILE A 113 -12.71 -0.27 4.70
C ILE A 113 -12.74 0.09 3.21
N MET A 114 -13.22 1.28 2.85
CA MET A 114 -13.25 1.77 1.48
C MET A 114 -11.86 2.12 0.97
N GLU A 115 -10.99 2.70 1.79
CA GLU A 115 -9.58 2.90 1.48
C GLU A 115 -8.91 1.56 1.24
N ALA A 116 -9.13 0.56 2.09
CA ALA A 116 -8.62 -0.78 1.84
C ALA A 116 -9.21 -1.38 0.56
N VAL A 117 -10.51 -1.31 0.32
CA VAL A 117 -11.11 -1.88 -0.91
C VAL A 117 -10.62 -1.14 -2.17
N SER A 118 -10.42 0.17 -2.10
CA SER A 118 -9.96 1.00 -3.23
C SER A 118 -8.46 0.86 -3.50
N SER A 119 -7.64 0.79 -2.44
CA SER A 119 -6.18 0.58 -2.49
C SER A 119 -5.76 -0.87 -2.69
N SER A 120 -6.53 -1.85 -2.19
CA SER A 120 -6.14 -3.27 -2.15
C SER A 120 -6.96 -4.23 -3.03
N GLY A 121 -8.09 -3.79 -3.61
CA GLY A 121 -9.03 -4.74 -4.20
C GLY A 121 -8.61 -5.37 -5.53
N MET A 122 -8.04 -4.61 -6.47
CA MET A 122 -7.89 -5.08 -7.86
C MET A 122 -6.65 -4.62 -8.62
N GLU A 123 -5.94 -3.59 -8.15
CA GLU A 123 -4.57 -3.31 -8.63
C GLU A 123 -3.57 -4.34 -8.06
N ASN A 124 -3.96 -5.11 -7.04
CA ASN A 124 -3.07 -6.03 -6.33
C ASN A 124 -2.80 -7.33 -7.10
N PHE A 125 -3.83 -7.89 -7.74
CA PHE A 125 -3.65 -9.11 -8.54
C PHE A 125 -2.72 -8.83 -9.73
N THR A 126 -2.86 -7.67 -10.36
CA THR A 126 -2.01 -7.27 -11.48
C THR A 126 -0.57 -7.02 -11.05
N ILE A 127 -0.34 -6.50 -9.83
CA ILE A 127 1.00 -6.35 -9.24
C ILE A 127 1.72 -7.70 -9.09
N ILE A 128 1.02 -8.76 -8.65
CA ILE A 128 1.63 -10.09 -8.52
C ILE A 128 2.08 -10.61 -9.89
N PHE A 129 1.22 -10.51 -10.91
CA PHE A 129 1.58 -10.90 -12.27
C PHE A 129 2.72 -10.06 -12.84
N LYS A 130 2.72 -8.75 -12.58
CA LYS A 130 3.81 -7.85 -12.96
C LYS A 130 5.14 -8.29 -12.36
N MET A 131 5.18 -8.62 -11.06
CA MET A 131 6.38 -9.15 -10.40
C MET A 131 6.85 -10.46 -11.05
N ILE A 132 5.93 -11.37 -11.34
CA ILE A 132 6.26 -12.64 -12.01
C ILE A 132 6.86 -12.38 -13.39
N PHE A 133 6.25 -11.50 -14.21
CA PHE A 133 6.78 -11.16 -15.52
C PHE A 133 8.17 -10.53 -15.41
N LEU A 134 8.36 -9.54 -14.53
CA LEU A 134 9.66 -8.90 -14.32
C LEU A 134 10.75 -9.93 -13.98
N ILE A 135 10.47 -10.84 -13.06
CA ILE A 135 11.41 -11.90 -12.69
C ILE A 135 11.72 -12.80 -13.91
N ILE A 136 10.70 -13.23 -14.66
CA ILE A 136 10.89 -14.04 -15.88
C ILE A 136 11.81 -13.33 -16.89
N PHE A 137 11.57 -12.03 -17.15
CA PHE A 137 12.41 -11.26 -18.09
C PHE A 137 13.85 -11.08 -17.58
N ILE A 138 14.05 -10.89 -16.27
CA ILE A 138 15.39 -10.86 -15.67
C ILE A 138 16.09 -12.21 -15.86
N PHE A 139 15.40 -13.34 -15.64
CA PHE A 139 15.95 -14.68 -15.87
C PHE A 139 16.36 -14.90 -17.32
N ASN A 140 15.59 -14.37 -18.27
CA ASN A 140 15.91 -14.43 -19.70
C ASN A 140 17.17 -13.61 -20.06
N LEU A 141 17.50 -12.57 -19.29
CA LEU A 141 18.72 -11.77 -19.49
C LEU A 141 19.94 -12.36 -18.77
N ASP A 142 19.81 -12.70 -17.48
CA ASP A 142 20.87 -13.31 -16.69
C ASP A 142 20.29 -14.10 -15.50
N ILE A 143 20.50 -15.41 -15.50
CA ILE A 143 20.01 -16.33 -14.46
C ILE A 143 20.50 -15.90 -13.06
N LYS A 144 21.76 -15.45 -12.93
CA LYS A 144 22.32 -15.03 -11.63
C LYS A 144 21.64 -13.77 -11.09
N SER A 145 21.27 -12.84 -11.96
CA SER A 145 20.49 -11.65 -11.62
C SER A 145 19.05 -12.02 -11.24
N GLY A 146 18.45 -13.01 -11.91
CA GLY A 146 17.14 -13.55 -11.57
C GLY A 146 17.10 -14.14 -10.16
N ILE A 147 18.07 -14.99 -9.81
CA ILE A 147 18.19 -15.57 -8.47
C ILE A 147 18.36 -14.48 -7.40
N ALA A 148 19.25 -13.51 -7.63
CA ALA A 148 19.45 -12.41 -6.69
C ALA A 148 18.18 -11.58 -6.47
N THR A 149 17.40 -11.37 -7.53
CA THR A 149 16.11 -10.64 -7.46
C THR A 149 15.07 -11.42 -6.65
N ILE A 150 15.02 -12.76 -6.77
CA ILE A 150 14.17 -13.61 -5.93
C ILE A 150 14.58 -13.48 -4.46
N ILE A 151 15.88 -13.56 -4.15
CA ILE A 151 16.39 -13.44 -2.78
C ILE A 151 16.00 -12.06 -2.21
N TYR A 152 16.21 -10.98 -2.98
CA TYR A 152 15.79 -9.62 -2.60
C TYR A 152 14.29 -9.56 -2.29
N THR A 153 13.46 -10.16 -3.15
CA THR A 153 12.00 -10.19 -2.97
C THR A 153 11.61 -10.92 -1.69
N ILE A 154 12.23 -12.07 -1.39
CA ILE A 154 11.98 -12.84 -0.18
C ILE A 154 12.40 -12.05 1.07
N LEU A 155 13.62 -11.48 1.08
CA LEU A 155 14.11 -10.69 2.21
C LEU A 155 13.23 -9.46 2.48
N SER A 156 12.80 -8.80 1.42
CA SER A 156 11.88 -7.66 1.51
C SER A 156 10.52 -8.11 2.07
N PHE A 157 9.97 -9.23 1.59
CA PHE A 157 8.70 -9.76 2.11
C PHE A 157 8.78 -10.15 3.60
N VAL A 158 9.87 -10.80 4.02
CA VAL A 158 10.09 -11.14 5.44
C VAL A 158 10.17 -9.88 6.30
N SER A 159 10.87 -8.84 5.82
CA SER A 159 10.99 -7.57 6.55
C SER A 159 9.65 -6.84 6.66
N ILE A 160 8.87 -6.82 5.57
CA ILE A 160 7.50 -6.29 5.55
C ILE A 160 6.63 -7.08 6.54
N TRP A 161 6.74 -8.41 6.58
CA TRP A 161 5.98 -9.23 7.50
C TRP A 161 6.33 -8.96 8.98
N ILE A 162 7.62 -8.81 9.31
CA ILE A 162 8.08 -8.45 10.66
C ILE A 162 7.56 -7.07 11.06
N SER A 163 7.69 -6.06 10.18
CA SER A 163 7.15 -4.71 10.41
C SER A 163 5.66 -4.77 10.69
N ASN A 164 4.92 -5.50 9.85
CA ASN A 164 3.48 -5.62 10.01
C ASN A 164 3.06 -6.30 11.31
N LYS A 165 3.72 -7.39 11.70
CA LYS A 165 3.40 -8.09 12.94
C LYS A 165 3.61 -7.17 14.15
N TYR A 166 4.75 -6.48 14.19
CA TYR A 166 5.05 -5.55 15.27
C TYR A 166 4.09 -4.34 15.28
N PHE A 167 3.83 -3.74 14.11
CA PHE A 167 2.98 -2.57 14.02
C PHE A 167 1.52 -2.92 14.31
N TYR A 168 1.00 -4.07 13.87
CA TYR A 168 -0.38 -4.50 14.15
C TYR A 168 -0.68 -4.57 15.65
N GLU A 169 0.21 -5.21 16.43
CA GLU A 169 0.02 -5.38 17.87
C GLU A 169 0.12 -4.06 18.66
N ASN A 170 0.88 -3.09 18.15
CA ASN A 170 1.14 -1.84 18.85
C ASN A 170 0.27 -0.67 18.36
N TYR A 171 -0.14 -0.66 17.09
CA TYR A 171 -0.97 0.40 16.52
C TYR A 171 -2.40 0.38 17.07
N ASP A 172 -2.96 -0.81 17.32
CA ASP A 172 -4.28 -0.93 17.96
C ASP A 172 -4.30 -0.25 19.34
N LYS A 173 -3.26 -0.51 20.15
CA LYS A 173 -3.03 0.15 21.44
C LYS A 173 -2.76 1.64 21.31
N GLN A 174 -2.03 2.05 20.28
CA GLN A 174 -1.76 3.46 20.03
C GLN A 174 -3.06 4.22 19.72
N ILE A 175 -3.96 3.63 18.93
CA ILE A 175 -5.28 4.19 18.67
C ILE A 175 -6.10 4.23 19.96
N GLU A 176 -6.12 3.16 20.75
CA GLU A 176 -6.86 3.11 22.01
C GLU A 176 -6.42 4.21 23.00
N ILE A 177 -5.11 4.40 23.19
CA ILE A 177 -4.58 5.48 24.03
C ILE A 177 -5.00 6.86 23.49
N ASN A 178 -4.97 7.04 22.17
CA ASN A 178 -5.37 8.30 21.56
C ASN A 178 -6.87 8.57 21.73
N LEU A 179 -7.71 7.55 21.61
CA LEU A 179 -9.15 7.64 21.83
C LEU A 179 -9.46 8.03 23.27
N ASN A 180 -8.79 7.41 24.24
CA ASN A 180 -8.94 7.77 25.65
C ASN A 180 -8.50 9.22 25.91
N ASN A 181 -7.41 9.68 25.28
CA ASN A 181 -6.97 11.07 25.39
C ASN A 181 -7.98 12.06 24.79
N ILE A 182 -8.64 11.69 23.68
CA ILE A 182 -9.70 12.51 23.07
C ILE A 182 -10.93 12.54 23.99
N SER A 183 -11.32 11.40 24.55
CA SER A 183 -12.43 11.30 25.51
C SER A 183 -12.18 12.17 26.74
N ASP A 184 -11.02 12.03 27.36
CA ASP A 184 -10.62 12.84 28.52
C ASP A 184 -10.66 14.35 28.21
N ALA A 185 -10.21 14.75 27.01
CA ALA A 185 -10.24 16.14 26.58
C ALA A 185 -11.68 16.65 26.34
N MET A 186 -12.56 15.81 25.82
CA MET A 186 -13.98 16.15 25.64
C MET A 186 -14.65 16.37 26.99
N ASP A 187 -14.43 15.48 27.96
CA ASP A 187 -14.94 15.62 29.32
C ASP A 187 -14.45 16.91 29.99
N GLN A 188 -13.16 17.25 29.80
CA GLN A 188 -12.59 18.50 30.30
C GLN A 188 -13.21 19.75 29.66
N LEU A 189 -13.51 19.70 28.35
CA LEU A 189 -14.16 20.81 27.64
C LEU A 189 -15.62 20.99 28.05
N GLU A 190 -16.34 19.89 28.28
CA GLU A 190 -17.72 19.92 28.75
C GLU A 190 -17.80 20.44 30.20
N GLY A 191 -16.90 19.96 31.08
CA GLY A 191 -16.80 20.35 32.49
C GLY A 191 -16.02 21.64 32.77
N LEU A 192 -15.71 22.44 31.74
CA LEU A 192 -14.77 23.57 31.85
C LEU A 192 -15.22 24.62 32.88
N LYS A 193 -16.53 24.81 33.04
CA LYS A 193 -17.11 25.68 34.08
C LYS A 193 -16.85 25.16 35.48
N GLU A 194 -16.99 23.86 35.70
CA GLU A 194 -16.78 23.22 37.00
C GLU A 194 -15.29 23.24 37.36
N ILE A 195 -14.41 22.96 36.38
CA ILE A 195 -12.95 23.03 36.55
C ILE A 195 -12.52 24.43 37.00
N HIS A 196 -13.08 25.48 36.39
CA HIS A 196 -12.84 26.86 36.83
C HIS A 196 -13.43 27.16 38.20
N LEU A 197 -14.64 26.67 38.50
CA LEU A 197 -15.33 26.91 39.76
C LEU A 197 -14.62 26.26 40.95
N PHE A 198 -13.99 25.10 40.74
CA PHE A 198 -13.20 24.38 41.75
C PHE A 198 -11.69 24.70 41.70
N ASN A 199 -11.24 25.62 40.83
CA ASN A 199 -9.83 25.99 40.66
C ASN A 199 -8.89 24.80 40.36
N THR A 200 -9.36 23.78 39.64
CA THR A 200 -8.59 22.57 39.30
C THR A 200 -7.90 22.63 37.94
N VAL A 201 -7.84 23.82 37.30
CA VAL A 201 -7.26 24.00 35.96
C VAL A 201 -5.85 23.42 35.86
N ASN A 202 -4.96 23.72 36.81
CA ASN A 202 -3.57 23.24 36.76
C ASN A 202 -3.46 21.72 36.94
N SER A 203 -4.33 21.11 37.76
CA SER A 203 -4.34 19.65 37.92
C SER A 203 -4.86 18.95 36.67
N GLU A 204 -5.87 19.52 36.01
CA GLU A 204 -6.42 18.98 34.76
C GLU A 204 -5.45 19.09 33.59
N ILE A 205 -4.74 20.22 33.48
CA ILE A 205 -3.66 20.39 32.50
C ILE A 205 -2.54 19.36 32.77
N SER A 206 -2.10 19.20 34.01
CA SER A 206 -1.04 18.24 34.35
C SER A 206 -1.47 16.79 34.07
N ARG A 207 -2.74 16.44 34.34
CA ARG A 207 -3.32 15.13 33.99
C ARG A 207 -3.28 14.90 32.48
N PHE A 208 -3.72 15.88 31.70
CA PHE A 208 -3.71 15.82 30.23
C PHE A 208 -2.29 15.70 29.67
N GLU A 209 -1.35 16.52 30.15
CA GLU A 209 0.07 16.44 29.76
C GLU A 209 0.68 15.07 30.04
N ASN A 210 0.38 14.48 31.20
CA ASN A 210 0.85 13.13 31.54
C ASN A 210 0.30 12.07 30.58
N ASN A 211 -0.97 12.17 30.20
CA ASN A 211 -1.61 11.25 29.26
C ASN A 211 -1.06 11.41 27.82
N ILE A 212 -0.84 12.65 27.37
CA ILE A 212 -0.17 12.95 26.10
C ILE A 212 1.27 12.44 26.09
N ASN A 213 2.03 12.64 27.16
CA ASN A 213 3.42 12.19 27.22
C ASN A 213 3.52 10.67 27.11
N LYS A 214 2.62 9.92 27.77
CA LYS A 214 2.53 8.46 27.60
C LYS A 214 2.24 8.07 26.15
N TYR A 215 1.30 8.74 25.50
CA TYR A 215 1.01 8.52 24.08
C TYR A 215 2.23 8.82 23.20
N ARG A 216 2.91 9.94 23.45
CA ARG A 216 4.09 10.37 22.70
C ARG A 216 5.22 9.36 22.81
N ASP A 217 5.55 8.93 24.02
CA ASP A 217 6.64 7.97 24.25
C ASP A 217 6.33 6.60 23.65
N PHE A 218 5.07 6.18 23.66
CA PHE A 218 4.63 4.96 23.00
C PHE A 218 4.70 5.09 21.46
N SER A 219 4.22 6.20 20.90
CA SER A 219 4.26 6.51 19.47
C SER A 219 5.69 6.58 18.93
N ILE A 220 6.61 7.23 19.66
CA ILE A 220 8.02 7.31 19.29
C ILE A 220 8.64 5.91 19.17
N LYS A 221 8.39 5.02 20.14
CA LYS A 221 8.92 3.65 20.10
C LYS A 221 8.45 2.88 18.86
N ILE A 222 7.17 2.99 18.51
CA ILE A 222 6.61 2.34 17.33
C ILE A 222 7.26 2.89 16.06
N ASN A 223 7.31 4.22 15.93
CA ASN A 223 7.80 4.89 14.73
C ASN A 223 9.31 4.68 14.50
N ILE A 224 10.12 4.58 15.56
CA ILE A 224 11.55 4.26 15.42
C ILE A 224 11.73 2.87 14.81
N LEU A 225 10.95 1.88 15.26
CA LEU A 225 11.08 0.51 14.76
C LEU A 225 10.55 0.40 13.32
N ASP A 226 9.46 1.09 13.01
CA ASP A 226 8.94 1.18 11.64
C ASP A 226 9.94 1.88 10.70
N TRP A 227 10.58 2.96 11.16
CA TRP A 227 11.64 3.64 10.42
C TRP A 227 12.84 2.73 10.14
N LEU A 228 13.33 1.99 11.15
CA LEU A 228 14.44 1.04 10.98
C LEU A 228 14.12 -0.06 9.95
N LEU A 229 12.90 -0.62 10.00
CA LEU A 229 12.48 -1.66 9.07
C LEU A 229 12.27 -1.11 7.66
N SER A 230 11.68 0.09 7.55
CA SER A 230 11.49 0.79 6.28
C SER A 230 12.84 1.14 5.64
N PHE A 231 13.79 1.66 6.41
CA PHE A 231 15.16 1.93 5.96
C PHE A 231 15.87 0.66 5.46
N THR A 232 15.70 -0.45 6.16
CA THR A 232 16.31 -1.74 5.77
C THR A 232 15.80 -2.20 4.39
N ILE A 233 14.51 -2.02 4.10
CA ILE A 233 13.89 -2.41 2.83
C ILE A 233 14.20 -1.39 1.73
N ASN A 234 13.89 -0.11 1.97
CA ASN A 234 13.91 0.95 0.98
C ASN A 234 15.32 1.37 0.60
N ASP A 235 16.26 1.36 1.55
CA ASP A 235 17.61 1.82 1.27
C ASP A 235 18.57 0.64 1.22
N PHE A 236 18.71 -0.11 2.31
CA PHE A 236 19.78 -1.09 2.42
C PHE A 236 19.68 -2.22 1.38
N PHE A 237 18.55 -2.93 1.32
CA PHE A 237 18.37 -4.02 0.36
C PHE A 237 18.28 -3.53 -1.09
N GLN A 238 17.62 -2.38 -1.32
CA GLN A 238 17.47 -1.81 -2.65
C GLN A 238 18.82 -1.39 -3.25
N TYR A 239 19.66 -0.66 -2.50
CA TYR A 239 20.99 -0.28 -3.00
C TYR A 239 21.91 -1.49 -3.15
N SER A 240 21.78 -2.50 -2.28
CA SER A 240 22.55 -3.75 -2.38
C SER A 240 22.25 -4.50 -3.67
N ILE A 241 20.97 -4.64 -4.04
CA ILE A 241 20.58 -5.32 -5.28
C ILE A 241 21.00 -4.50 -6.51
N TYR A 242 20.88 -3.17 -6.48
CA TYR A 242 21.36 -2.31 -7.55
C TYR A 242 22.88 -2.42 -7.76
N ALA A 243 23.67 -2.38 -6.69
CA ALA A 243 25.12 -2.52 -6.77
C ALA A 243 25.52 -3.88 -7.35
N TYR A 244 24.87 -4.96 -6.91
CA TYR A 244 25.09 -6.29 -7.46
C TYR A 244 24.76 -6.38 -8.95
N LEU A 245 23.71 -5.72 -9.41
CA LEU A 245 23.30 -5.76 -10.82
C LEU A 245 24.18 -4.91 -11.73
N ILE A 246 24.64 -3.75 -11.25
CA ILE A 246 25.66 -2.98 -11.98
C ILE A 246 26.90 -3.85 -12.16
N TYR A 247 27.35 -4.52 -11.09
CA TYR A 247 28.46 -5.48 -11.17
C TYR A 247 28.19 -6.61 -12.18
N ARG A 248 27.01 -7.23 -12.15
CA ARG A 248 26.63 -8.28 -13.12
C ARG A 248 26.55 -7.77 -14.55
N GLY A 249 25.95 -6.60 -14.77
CA GLY A 249 25.83 -5.97 -16.09
C GLY A 249 27.19 -5.67 -16.71
N LEU A 250 28.15 -5.19 -15.90
CA LEU A 250 29.53 -4.97 -16.35
C LEU A 250 30.22 -6.28 -16.79
N LEU A 251 29.91 -7.41 -16.12
CA LEU A 251 30.45 -8.73 -16.50
C LEU A 251 29.86 -9.27 -17.81
N LEU A 252 28.62 -8.91 -18.14
CA LEU A 252 27.96 -9.33 -19.39
C LEU A 252 28.53 -8.62 -20.63
N LYS A 253 29.23 -7.50 -20.45
CA LYS A 253 29.85 -6.70 -21.52
C LYS A 253 28.87 -6.24 -22.61
N ASP A 254 27.61 -6.12 -22.25
CA ASP A 254 26.51 -5.69 -23.11
C ASP A 254 25.78 -4.51 -22.43
N VAL A 255 25.88 -3.33 -23.04
CA VAL A 255 25.32 -2.07 -22.52
C VAL A 255 23.80 -2.12 -22.53
N GLY A 256 23.17 -2.71 -23.55
CA GLY A 256 21.73 -2.87 -23.62
C GLY A 256 21.22 -3.77 -22.51
N SER A 257 21.88 -4.92 -22.29
CA SER A 257 21.54 -5.82 -21.17
C SER A 257 21.70 -5.18 -19.80
N LEU A 258 22.75 -4.36 -19.59
CA LEU A 258 22.95 -3.63 -18.33
C LEU A 258 21.78 -2.67 -18.06
N ILE A 259 21.36 -1.91 -19.07
CA ILE A 259 20.26 -0.95 -18.94
C ILE A 259 18.93 -1.66 -18.70
N ALA A 260 18.63 -2.73 -19.44
CA ALA A 260 17.42 -3.51 -19.24
C ALA A 260 17.35 -4.15 -17.85
N LEU A 261 18.45 -4.75 -17.36
CA LEU A 261 18.53 -5.29 -16.01
C LEU A 261 18.29 -4.23 -14.93
N TYR A 262 18.89 -3.05 -15.09
CA TYR A 262 18.66 -1.93 -14.17
C TYR A 262 17.19 -1.49 -14.15
N MET A 263 16.57 -1.32 -15.32
CA MET A 263 15.15 -0.94 -15.43
C MET A 263 14.25 -1.99 -14.77
N TYR A 264 14.48 -3.27 -15.06
CA TYR A 264 13.70 -4.35 -14.50
C TYR A 264 13.76 -4.42 -12.99
N VAL A 265 14.97 -4.32 -12.41
CA VAL A 265 15.08 -4.40 -10.94
C VAL A 265 14.64 -3.12 -10.26
N LYS A 266 14.80 -1.96 -10.92
CA LYS A 266 14.17 -0.73 -10.44
C LYS A 266 12.66 -0.89 -10.33
N ASP A 267 12.02 -1.50 -11.33
CA ASP A 267 10.59 -1.76 -11.30
C ASP A 267 10.21 -2.78 -10.20
N VAL A 268 11.00 -3.84 -10.01
CA VAL A 268 10.81 -4.79 -8.90
C VAL A 268 10.91 -4.08 -7.54
N ALA A 269 11.94 -3.28 -7.31
CA ALA A 269 12.13 -2.54 -6.07
C ALA A 269 11.00 -1.54 -5.82
N ASN A 270 10.57 -0.82 -6.86
CA ASN A 270 9.42 0.10 -6.78
C ASN A 270 8.13 -0.63 -6.39
N ILE A 271 7.89 -1.82 -6.94
CA ILE A 271 6.71 -2.63 -6.58
C ILE A 271 6.79 -3.08 -5.12
N MET A 272 7.95 -3.56 -4.66
CA MET A 272 8.13 -3.98 -3.27
C MET A 272 7.89 -2.82 -2.30
N ASN A 273 8.52 -1.68 -2.55
CA ASN A 273 8.55 -0.55 -1.62
C ASN A 273 7.26 0.27 -1.62
N ASN A 274 6.70 0.56 -2.80
CA ASN A 274 5.55 1.48 -2.91
C ASN A 274 4.22 0.75 -2.99
N SER A 275 4.18 -0.39 -3.67
CA SER A 275 2.92 -1.08 -3.93
C SER A 275 2.63 -2.13 -2.87
N ILE A 276 3.49 -3.12 -2.68
CA ILE A 276 3.24 -4.24 -1.76
C ILE A 276 3.21 -3.77 -0.30
N PHE A 277 4.12 -2.88 0.10
CA PHE A 277 4.09 -2.30 1.44
C PHE A 277 2.80 -1.48 1.70
N GLY A 278 2.44 -0.59 0.77
CA GLY A 278 1.22 0.21 0.86
C GLY A 278 -0.04 -0.66 0.95
N ILE A 279 -0.13 -1.67 0.09
CA ILE A 279 -1.21 -2.68 0.09
C ILE A 279 -1.33 -3.35 1.45
N TRP A 280 -0.21 -3.81 2.00
CA TRP A 280 -0.21 -4.53 3.27
C TRP A 280 -0.66 -3.65 4.42
N ASN A 281 -0.24 -2.37 4.44
CA ASN A 281 -0.70 -1.41 5.42
C ASN A 281 -2.21 -1.16 5.32
N SER A 282 -2.75 -0.95 4.11
CA SER A 282 -4.19 -0.74 3.93
C SER A 282 -5.02 -1.98 4.28
N LEU A 283 -4.58 -3.18 3.92
CA LEU A 283 -5.22 -4.44 4.32
C LEU A 283 -5.21 -4.62 5.84
N ARG A 284 -4.06 -4.32 6.47
CA ARG A 284 -3.89 -4.39 7.91
C ARG A 284 -4.86 -3.46 8.63
N GLU A 285 -4.93 -2.19 8.23
CA GLU A 285 -5.86 -1.23 8.81
C GLU A 285 -7.31 -1.66 8.66
N ALA A 286 -7.72 -2.15 7.49
CA ALA A 286 -9.07 -2.68 7.32
C ALA A 286 -9.36 -3.91 8.18
N LEU A 287 -8.39 -4.80 8.39
CA LEU A 287 -8.57 -5.96 9.27
C LEU A 287 -8.72 -5.55 10.75
N ILE A 288 -7.93 -4.57 11.22
CA ILE A 288 -8.08 -4.00 12.57
C ILE A 288 -9.48 -3.40 12.72
N SER A 289 -9.85 -2.53 11.78
CA SER A 289 -11.17 -1.92 11.71
C SER A 289 -12.31 -2.94 11.69
N TRP A 290 -12.20 -3.99 10.87
CA TRP A 290 -13.19 -5.05 10.79
C TRP A 290 -13.31 -5.85 12.08
N ASN A 291 -12.18 -6.22 12.71
CA ASN A 291 -12.18 -6.96 13.97
C ASN A 291 -12.81 -6.15 15.11
N ARG A 292 -12.62 -4.83 15.11
CA ARG A 292 -13.32 -3.93 16.04
C ARG A 292 -14.82 -3.92 15.75
N LEU A 293 -15.24 -3.74 14.50
CA LEU A 293 -16.65 -3.74 14.08
C LEU A 293 -17.38 -5.04 14.40
N LYS A 294 -16.72 -6.19 14.21
CA LYS A 294 -17.31 -7.51 14.44
C LYS A 294 -17.82 -7.67 15.87
N LYS A 295 -17.17 -7.03 16.85
CA LYS A 295 -17.60 -7.05 18.27
C LYS A 295 -18.92 -6.31 18.53
N TYR A 296 -19.40 -5.51 17.57
CA TYR A 296 -20.60 -4.68 17.70
C TYR A 296 -21.75 -5.10 16.76
N ILE A 297 -21.52 -6.02 15.82
CA ILE A 297 -22.51 -6.46 14.80
C ILE A 297 -22.96 -7.92 15.00
N ILE A 298 -22.18 -8.72 15.73
CA ILE A 298 -22.47 -10.13 16.04
C ILE A 298 -22.56 -10.26 17.55
#